data_AF-A0A6C0L5A4-F1
#
_entry.id   AF-A0A6C0L5A4-F1
#
_cell.length_a   1.000
_cell.length_b   1.000
_cell.length_c   1.000
_cell.angle_alpha   90.00
_cell.angle_beta   90.00
_cell.angle_gamma   90.00
#
_symmetry.space_group_name_H-M   'P 1'
#
loop_
_entity.id
_entity.type
_entity.pdbx_description
1 polymer ?
#
loop_
_entity_poly.entity_id
_entity_poly.type
_entity_poly.pdbx_seq_one_letter_code
_entity_poly.pdbx_strand_id
1 'polypeptide(L)' 'MATQTQDAESLEPTVEQQRDLFASAIGEALVKAGMISPNTPLTGPQLLYLLDQLVDYYNELDRAAGVVF' A
#
# COMPACT_ATOMS: atom_id res chain seq x y z
N MET A 1 -45.76 -14.71 -9.60
CA MET A 1 -44.91 -13.57 -9.21
C MET A 1 -44.00 -14.05 -8.11
N ALA A 2 -42.75 -14.38 -8.42
CA ALA A 2 -41.73 -14.71 -7.44
C ALA A 2 -40.78 -13.52 -7.38
N THR A 3 -40.82 -12.79 -6.27
CA THR A 3 -39.92 -11.67 -6.00
C THR A 3 -38.53 -12.27 -5.79
N GLN A 4 -37.68 -12.16 -6.81
CA GLN A 4 -36.26 -12.44 -6.71
C GLN A 4 -35.69 -11.43 -5.72
N THR A 5 -35.50 -11.84 -4.47
CA THR A 5 -34.69 -11.12 -3.50
C THR A 5 -33.32 -10.96 -4.13
N GLN A 6 -33.02 -9.74 -4.54
CA GLN A 6 -31.70 -9.32 -4.99
C GLN A 6 -30.73 -9.73 -3.90
N ASP A 7 -29.86 -10.68 -4.19
CA ASP A 7 -28.67 -10.92 -3.40
C ASP A 7 -27.95 -9.58 -3.29
N ALA A 8 -27.86 -9.05 -2.07
CA ALA A 8 -27.06 -7.88 -1.79
C ALA A 8 -25.61 -8.29 -2.09
N GLU A 9 -25.15 -7.94 -3.29
CA GLU A 9 -23.76 -8.03 -3.69
C GLU A 9 -22.95 -7.36 -2.57
N SER A 10 -22.13 -8.15 -1.87
CA SER A 10 -21.33 -7.65 -0.76
C SER A 10 -20.42 -6.55 -1.31
N LEU A 11 -20.64 -5.31 -0.87
CA LEU A 11 -19.87 -4.14 -1.26
C LEU A 11 -18.45 -4.15 -0.69
N GLU A 12 -18.13 -5.12 0.18
CA GLU A 12 -16.81 -5.21 0.77
C GLU A 12 -15.87 -5.95 -0.17
N PRO A 13 -14.69 -5.37 -0.49
CA PRO A 13 -13.69 -6.05 -1.28
C PRO A 13 -13.25 -7.32 -0.56
N THR A 14 -13.01 -8.38 -1.31
CA THR A 14 -12.50 -9.63 -0.75
C THR A 14 -11.15 -9.40 -0.06
N VAL A 15 -10.78 -10.29 0.86
CA VAL A 15 -9.47 -10.23 1.52
C VAL A 15 -8.32 -10.20 0.51
N GLU A 16 -8.45 -10.89 -0.63
CA GLU A 16 -7.46 -10.85 -1.71
C GLU A 16 -7.39 -9.47 -2.36
N GLN A 17 -8.53 -8.87 -2.71
CA GLN A 17 -8.59 -7.53 -3.29
C GLN A 17 -8.02 -6.47 -2.35
N GLN A 18 -8.31 -6.57 -1.05
CA GLN A 18 -7.74 -5.67 -0.04
C GLN A 18 -6.21 -5.78 0.03
N ARG A 19 -5.67 -7.01 -0.07
CA ARG A 19 -4.22 -7.26 -0.08
C ARG A 19 -3.56 -6.70 -1.35
N ASP A 20 -4.19 -6.87 -2.49
CA ASP A 20 -3.68 -6.34 -3.76
C ASP A 20 -3.68 -4.81 -3.78
N LEU A 21 -4.74 -4.19 -3.26
CA LEU A 21 -4.82 -2.74 -3.08
C LEU A 21 -3.73 -2.23 -2.14
N PHE A 22 -3.52 -2.92 -1.01
CA PHE A 22 -2.47 -2.58 -0.05
C PHE A 22 -1.07 -2.68 -0.69
N ALA A 23 -0.76 -3.80 -1.35
CA ALA A 23 0.53 -3.98 -2.03
C ALA A 23 0.76 -2.93 -3.13
N SER A 24 -0.29 -2.56 -3.86
CA SER A 24 -0.23 -1.52 -4.89
C SER A 24 0.06 -0.14 -4.30
N ALA A 25 -0.63 0.25 -3.22
CA ALA A 25 -0.41 1.53 -2.54
C ALA A 25 1.02 1.66 -1.99
N ILE A 26 1.55 0.56 -1.45
CA ILE A 26 2.94 0.51 -0.97
C ILE A 26 3.91 0.66 -2.13
N GLY A 27 3.72 -0.10 -3.21
CA GLY A 27 4.55 0.00 -4.41
C GLY A 27 4.58 1.43 -4.97
N GLU A 28 3.44 2.11 -5.00
CA GLU A 28 3.36 3.51 -5.44
C GLU A 28 4.15 4.45 -4.51
N ALA A 29 4.04 4.28 -3.20
CA ALA A 29 4.78 5.09 -2.23
C ALA A 29 6.30 4.90 -2.38
N LEU A 30 6.75 3.66 -2.58
CA LEU A 30 8.16 3.32 -2.80
C LEU A 30 8.72 3.93 -4.11
N VAL A 31 7.92 3.95 -5.18
CA VAL A 31 8.28 4.63 -6.43
C VAL A 31 8.40 6.14 -6.22
N LYS A 32 7.44 6.76 -5.50
CA LYS A 32 7.46 8.20 -5.21
C LYS A 32 8.64 8.60 -4.33
N ALA A 33 9.05 7.76 -3.39
CA ALA A 33 10.25 7.95 -2.58
C ALA A 33 11.55 7.72 -3.37
N GLY A 34 11.48 7.26 -4.63
CA GLY A 34 12.65 6.97 -5.46
C GLY A 34 13.41 5.71 -5.04
N MET A 35 12.80 4.85 -4.21
CA MET A 35 13.43 3.63 -3.70
C MET A 35 13.45 2.50 -4.73
N ILE A 36 12.44 2.46 -5.60
CA ILE A 36 12.33 1.47 -6.68
C ILE A 36 11.88 2.13 -7.99
N SER A 37 12.21 1.50 -9.12
CA SER A 37 11.69 1.88 -10.43
C SER A 37 10.22 1.45 -10.60
N PRO A 38 9.43 2.15 -11.45
CA PRO A 38 8.11 1.68 -11.83
C PRO A 38 8.14 0.26 -12.40
N ASN A 39 7.09 -0.53 -12.13
CA ASN A 39 6.96 -1.93 -12.57
C ASN A 39 8.06 -2.87 -12.08
N THR A 40 8.82 -2.50 -11.03
CA THR A 40 9.78 -3.42 -10.40
C THR A 40 9.02 -4.62 -9.82
N PRO A 41 9.33 -5.85 -10.25
CA PRO A 41 8.69 -7.04 -9.69
C PRO A 41 9.23 -7.26 -8.27
N LEU A 42 8.32 -7.22 -7.29
CA LEU A 42 8.66 -7.45 -5.89
C LEU A 42 7.94 -8.71 -5.38
N THR A 43 8.70 -9.55 -4.68
CA THR A 43 8.14 -10.62 -3.86
C THR A 43 7.61 -10.04 -2.54
N GLY A 44 6.70 -10.76 -1.88
CA GLY A 44 6.16 -10.33 -0.57
C GLY A 44 7.23 -9.96 0.47
N PRO A 45 8.28 -10.78 0.69
CA PRO A 45 9.36 -10.44 1.61
C PRO A 45 10.14 -9.17 1.22
N GLN A 46 10.36 -8.93 -0.07
CA GLN A 46 11.03 -7.72 -0.54
C GLN A 46 10.18 -6.47 -0.31
N LEU A 47 8.86 -6.59 -0.49
CA LEU A 47 7.91 -5.52 -0.19
C LEU A 47 7.95 -5.15 1.31
N LEU A 48 7.99 -6.15 2.20
CA LEU A 48 8.09 -5.94 3.64
C LEU A 48 9.41 -5.27 4.05
N TYR A 49 10.52 -5.66 3.44
CA TYR A 49 11.81 -5.01 3.69
C TYR A 49 11.81 -3.54 3.24
N LEU A 50 11.26 -3.27 2.05
CA LEU A 50 11.18 -1.90 1.53
C LEU A 50 10.22 -1.02 2.35
N LEU A 51 9.15 -1.59 2.91
CA LEU A 51 8.28 -0.88 3.84
C LEU A 51 9.01 -0.39 5.08
N ASP A 52 9.87 -1.23 5.66
CA ASP A 52 10.69 -0.86 6.82
C ASP A 52 11.60 0.33 6.47
N GLN A 53 12.28 0.26 5.32
CA GLN A 53 13.11 1.37 4.82
C GLN A 53 12.31 2.65 4.54
N LEU A 54 11.07 2.52 4.04
CA LEU A 54 10.19 3.66 3.78
C LEU A 54 9.79 4.36 5.08
N VAL A 55 9.49 3.60 6.12
CA VAL A 55 9.18 4.15 7.45
C VAL A 55 10.39 4.90 8.00
N ASP A 56 11.58 4.31 7.94
CA ASP A 56 12.82 4.95 8.38
C ASP A 56 13.09 6.25 7.62
N TYR A 57 12.94 6.23 6.29
CA TYR A 57 13.10 7.41 5.44
C TYR A 57 12.16 8.57 5.85
N TYR A 58 10.89 8.29 6.10
CA TYR A 58 9.95 9.33 6.54
C TYR A 58 10.23 9.82 7.96
N ASN A 59 10.65 8.94 8.87
CA ASN A 59 11.07 9.34 10.22
C ASN A 59 12.30 10.25 10.19
N GLU A 60 13.27 9.97 9.30
CA GLU A 60 14.44 10.83 9.09
C GLU A 60 14.06 12.17 8.48
N LEU A 61 13.15 12.19 7.50
CA LEU A 61 12.62 13.42 6.93
C LEU A 61 11.89 14.27 7.98
N ASP A 62 11.04 13.66 8.80
CA ASP A 62 10.32 14.34 9.88
C ASP A 62 11.31 14.93 10.90
N ARG A 63 12.32 14.15 11.29
CA ARG A 63 13.38 14.61 12.19
C ARG A 63 14.22 15.75 11.60
N ALA A 64 14.51 15.71 10.30
CA ALA A 64 15.24 16.76 9.60
C ALA A 64 14.39 18.04 9.45
N ALA A 65 13.09 17.88 9.23
CA ALA A 65 12.13 18.98 9.21
C ALA A 65 11.85 19.55 10.61
N GLY A 66 12.04 18.75 11.66
CA GLY A 66 11.89 19.10 13.08
C GLY A 66 12.95 20.02 13.67
N VAL A 67 13.83 20.63 12.86
CA VAL A 67 14.70 21.76 13.27
C VAL A 67 13.98 23.10 13.06
N VAL A 68 12.73 23.22 13.49
CA VAL A 68 12.06 24.50 13.76
C VAL A 68 11.00 24.27 14.81
N PHE A 69 11.33 24.49 16.08
CA PHE A 69 10.53 25.24 17.07
C PHE A 69 11.46 25.71 18.20
#